data_AF-A0A2U3H1J1-F1
#
_entry.id   AF-A0A2U3H1J1-F1
#
_cell.length_a   1.000
_cell.length_b   1.000
_cell.length_c   1.000
_cell.angle_alpha   90.00
_cell.angle_beta   90.00
_cell.angle_gamma   90.00
#
_symmetry.space_group_name_H-M   'P 1'
#
loop_
_entity.id
_entity.type
_entity.pdbx_description
1 polymer ?
#
loop_
_entity_poly.entity_id
_entity_poly.type
_entity_poly.pdbx_seq_one_letter_code
_entity_poly.pdbx_strand_id
1 'polypeptide(L)'
;MPDTTPFAPMTPHTAISAFNYLRAVQADDVDAAREFAGAEPRMPELLVDVATRIVVPVTALPGPEAGEPCEDTFALEALGRVFVTSLWIWAQAGPDTAEGIARAVIDFAAQFLTEDHEDVADTLRQLEAVGVGQALAAHPAPTGAHPVRLTAV
;
A
#
# COMPACT_ATOMS: atom_id res chain seq x y z
N MET A 1 -13.28 15.28 -11.20
CA MET A 1 -13.15 14.03 -10.44
C MET A 1 -11.80 13.45 -10.79
N PRO A 2 -10.84 13.30 -9.86
CA PRO A 2 -9.70 12.45 -10.17
C PRO A 2 -10.25 11.04 -10.46
N ASP A 3 -9.72 10.38 -11.48
CA ASP A 3 -10.18 9.08 -11.94
C ASP A 3 -10.21 8.10 -10.77
N THR A 4 -11.40 7.62 -10.43
CA THR A 4 -11.60 6.51 -9.47
C THR A 4 -11.50 5.17 -10.18
N THR A 5 -10.82 5.10 -11.34
CA THR A 5 -10.52 3.82 -11.97
C THR A 5 -9.74 2.99 -10.96
N PRO A 6 -10.25 1.81 -10.57
CA PRO A 6 -9.53 0.94 -9.66
C PRO A 6 -8.14 0.71 -10.23
N PHE A 7 -7.10 0.97 -9.43
CA PHE A 7 -5.75 0.57 -9.82
C PHE A 7 -5.79 -0.89 -10.24
N ALA A 8 -5.11 -1.22 -11.34
CA ALA A 8 -4.93 -2.61 -11.71
C ALA A 8 -4.49 -3.38 -10.45
N PRO A 9 -5.08 -4.55 -10.13
CA PRO A 9 -4.77 -5.23 -8.89
C PRO A 9 -3.26 -5.48 -8.80
N MET A 10 -2.66 -5.04 -7.69
CA MET A 10 -1.25 -5.24 -7.44
C MET A 10 -0.94 -6.74 -7.44
N THR A 11 0.19 -7.14 -8.02
CA THR A 11 0.62 -8.53 -7.90
C THR A 11 1.07 -8.81 -6.45
N PRO A 12 0.96 -10.04 -5.94
CA PRO A 12 1.45 -10.37 -4.60
C PRO A 12 2.93 -10.01 -4.41
N HIS A 13 3.74 -10.25 -5.44
CA HIS A 13 5.18 -9.93 -5.41
C HIS A 13 5.43 -8.42 -5.27
N THR A 14 4.69 -7.61 -6.01
CA THR A 14 4.74 -6.14 -5.93
C THR A 14 4.35 -5.64 -4.54
N ALA A 15 3.28 -6.19 -3.96
CA ALA A 15 2.86 -5.84 -2.60
C ALA A 15 3.94 -6.19 -1.57
N ILE A 16 4.47 -7.40 -1.62
CA ILE A 16 5.55 -7.86 -0.72
C ILE A 16 6.78 -6.95 -0.86
N SER A 17 7.18 -6.60 -2.08
CA SER A 17 8.34 -5.71 -2.32
C SER A 17 8.17 -4.34 -1.67
N ALA A 18 7.01 -3.70 -1.88
CA ALA A 18 6.72 -2.38 -1.32
C ALA A 18 6.65 -2.42 0.23
N PHE A 19 6.02 -3.42 0.82
CA PHE A 19 5.96 -3.55 2.29
C PHE A 19 7.30 -3.93 2.91
N ASN A 20 8.13 -4.75 2.23
CA ASN A 20 9.51 -4.99 2.66
C ASN A 20 10.32 -3.69 2.71
N TYR A 21 10.19 -2.84 1.69
CA TYR A 21 10.83 -1.52 1.68
C TYR A 21 10.33 -0.63 2.82
N LEU A 22 9.01 -0.53 3.02
CA LEU A 22 8.43 0.23 4.13
C LEU A 22 8.95 -0.23 5.49
N ARG A 23 9.04 -1.56 5.71
CA ARG A 23 9.58 -2.13 6.95
C ARG A 23 11.07 -1.84 7.14
N ALA A 24 11.87 -1.91 6.07
CA ALA A 24 13.28 -1.54 6.13
C ALA A 24 13.47 -0.07 6.52
N VAL A 25 12.71 0.85 5.91
CA VAL A 25 12.74 2.27 6.26
C VAL A 25 12.24 2.51 7.69
N GLN A 26 11.17 1.82 8.12
CA GLN A 26 10.64 1.93 9.48
C GLN A 26 11.62 1.45 10.54
N ALA A 27 12.39 0.40 10.24
CA ALA A 27 13.42 -0.14 11.13
C ALA A 27 14.76 0.63 11.07
N ASP A 28 14.84 1.70 10.27
CA ASP A 28 16.08 2.44 9.96
C ASP A 28 17.19 1.53 9.36
N ASP A 29 16.80 0.43 8.70
CA ASP A 29 17.70 -0.49 8.00
C ASP A 29 18.01 0.05 6.60
N VAL A 30 18.97 0.97 6.54
CA VAL A 30 19.40 1.66 5.33
C VAL A 30 19.95 0.70 4.28
N ASP A 31 20.60 -0.39 4.68
CA ASP A 31 21.21 -1.34 3.75
C ASP A 31 20.14 -2.20 3.08
N ALA A 32 19.18 -2.72 3.85
CA ALA A 32 18.03 -3.45 3.29
C ALA A 32 17.17 -2.54 2.42
N ALA A 33 16.89 -1.30 2.85
CA ALA A 33 16.12 -0.34 2.06
C ALA A 33 16.80 -0.07 0.70
N ARG A 34 18.13 0.12 0.69
CA ARG A 34 18.90 0.31 -0.55
C ARG A 34 18.85 -0.92 -1.45
N GLU A 35 18.95 -2.12 -0.88
CA GLU A 35 18.83 -3.37 -1.65
C GLU A 35 17.47 -3.47 -2.35
N PHE A 36 16.38 -3.23 -1.61
CA PHE A 36 15.03 -3.27 -2.17
C PHE A 36 14.80 -2.20 -3.25
N ALA A 37 15.25 -0.96 -3.03
CA ALA A 37 15.16 0.10 -4.05
C ALA A 37 16.00 -0.23 -5.30
N GLY A 38 17.16 -0.86 -5.13
CA GLY A 38 18.00 -1.29 -6.26
C GLY A 38 17.38 -2.43 -7.07
N ALA A 39 16.63 -3.32 -6.42
CA ALA A 39 15.95 -4.45 -7.07
C ALA A 39 14.68 -4.03 -7.83
N GLU A 40 14.05 -2.93 -7.46
CA GLU A 40 12.78 -2.45 -8.02
C GLU A 40 12.88 -0.96 -8.39
N PRO A 41 13.25 -0.63 -9.65
CA PRO A 41 13.40 0.74 -10.10
C PRO A 41 12.13 1.60 -10.03
N ARG A 42 10.94 0.97 -9.93
CA ARG A 42 9.66 1.66 -9.81
C ARG A 42 9.14 1.73 -8.37
N MET A 43 10.05 1.58 -7.39
CA MET A 43 9.71 1.62 -5.96
C MET A 43 8.87 2.86 -5.57
N PRO A 44 9.18 4.10 -6.03
CA PRO A 44 8.32 5.25 -5.74
C PRO A 44 6.87 5.05 -6.17
N GLU A 45 6.62 4.57 -7.39
CA GLU A 45 5.26 4.36 -7.90
C GLU A 45 4.54 3.22 -7.15
N LEU A 46 5.27 2.17 -6.76
CA LEU A 46 4.71 1.10 -5.95
C LEU A 46 4.31 1.59 -4.56
N LEU A 47 5.13 2.42 -3.93
CA LEU A 47 4.82 3.03 -2.65
C LEU A 47 3.60 3.96 -2.75
N VAL A 48 3.42 4.67 -3.86
CA VAL A 48 2.21 5.48 -4.11
C VAL A 48 0.97 4.59 -4.29
N ASP A 49 1.05 3.46 -4.99
CA ASP A 49 -0.08 2.52 -5.10
C ASP A 49 -0.44 1.94 -3.72
N VAL A 50 0.55 1.53 -2.93
CA VAL A 50 0.35 1.10 -1.52
C VAL A 50 -0.27 2.22 -0.69
N ALA A 51 0.28 3.44 -0.74
CA ALA A 51 -0.25 4.59 -0.03
C ALA A 51 -1.71 4.86 -0.40
N THR A 52 -2.04 4.80 -1.69
CA THR A 52 -3.39 5.02 -2.17
C THR A 52 -4.37 3.98 -1.62
N ARG A 53 -3.96 2.72 -1.57
CA ARG A 53 -4.76 1.61 -1.02
C ARG A 53 -4.95 1.68 0.49
N ILE A 54 -4.07 2.38 1.20
CA ILE A 54 -4.17 2.61 2.65
C ILE A 54 -5.00 3.87 2.94
N VAL A 55 -4.63 4.98 2.31
CA VAL A 55 -5.18 6.31 2.60
C VAL A 55 -6.63 6.42 2.15
N VAL A 56 -6.95 5.99 0.91
CA VAL A 56 -8.30 6.20 0.35
C VAL A 56 -9.40 5.57 1.19
N PRO A 57 -9.30 4.30 1.65
CA PRO A 57 -10.33 3.73 2.52
C PRO A 57 -10.47 4.43 3.87
N VAL A 58 -9.36 4.89 4.45
CA VAL A 58 -9.32 5.53 5.78
C VAL A 58 -9.89 6.94 5.73
N THR A 59 -9.67 7.65 4.64
CA THR A 59 -10.14 9.03 4.46
C THR A 59 -11.42 9.13 3.64
N ALA A 60 -12.00 8.01 3.19
CA ALA A 60 -13.24 8.06 2.42
C ALA A 60 -14.38 8.65 3.24
N LEU A 61 -15.25 9.41 2.57
CA LEU A 61 -16.49 9.85 3.22
C LEU A 61 -17.30 8.63 3.68
N PRO A 62 -17.97 8.73 4.84
CA PRO A 62 -18.83 7.66 5.33
C PRO A 62 -19.90 7.30 4.28
N GLY A 63 -20.19 6.01 4.17
CA GLY A 63 -21.27 5.53 3.32
C GLY A 63 -22.65 6.01 3.81
N PRO A 64 -23.70 5.83 3.00
CA PRO A 64 -25.06 6.30 3.33
C PRO A 64 -25.60 5.80 4.67
N GLU A 65 -25.12 4.64 5.13
CA GLU A 65 -25.51 3.98 6.39
C GLU A 65 -24.83 4.55 7.63
N ALA A 66 -23.77 5.37 7.48
CA ALA A 66 -22.94 5.88 8.57
C ALA A 66 -23.33 7.31 9.02
N GLY A 67 -24.46 7.83 8.53
CA GLY A 67 -24.95 9.17 8.84
C GLY A 67 -24.47 10.24 7.86
N GLU A 68 -24.92 11.48 8.08
CA GLU A 68 -24.54 12.62 7.24
C GLU A 68 -23.08 13.03 7.53
N PRO A 69 -22.21 13.20 6.51
CA PRO A 69 -20.85 13.66 6.71
C PRO A 69 -20.81 15.04 7.39
N CYS A 70 -19.87 15.22 8.32
CA CYS A 70 -19.58 16.51 8.95
C CYS A 70 -18.34 17.18 8.32
N GLU A 71 -18.07 18.43 8.71
CA GLU A 71 -16.91 19.20 8.25
C GLU A 71 -15.59 18.44 8.43
N ASP A 72 -15.41 17.75 9.56
CA ASP A 72 -14.19 16.97 9.84
C ASP A 72 -14.01 15.80 8.86
N THR A 73 -15.10 15.10 8.51
CA THR A 73 -15.03 14.01 7.51
C THR A 73 -14.73 14.53 6.10
N PHE A 74 -15.23 15.72 5.73
CA PHE A 74 -14.85 16.36 4.48
C PHE A 74 -13.38 16.81 4.49
N ALA A 75 -12.90 17.36 5.60
CA ALA A 75 -11.52 17.77 5.76
C ALA A 75 -10.57 16.57 5.67
N LEU A 76 -10.93 15.45 6.31
CA LEU A 76 -10.16 14.21 6.24
C LEU A 76 -10.12 13.64 4.81
N GLU A 77 -11.24 13.66 4.08
CA GLU A 77 -11.28 13.21 2.69
C GLU A 77 -10.41 14.08 1.78
N ALA A 78 -10.50 15.41 1.94
CA ALA A 78 -9.67 16.34 1.20
C ALA A 78 -8.18 16.14 1.50
N LEU A 79 -7.84 15.90 2.77
CA LEU A 79 -6.47 15.58 3.19
C LEU A 79 -5.96 14.33 2.48
N GLY A 80 -6.73 13.23 2.50
CA GLY A 80 -6.35 11.99 1.83
C GLY A 80 -6.10 12.17 0.33
N ARG A 81 -6.97 12.92 -0.36
CA ARG A 81 -6.78 13.26 -1.78
C ARG A 81 -5.52 14.08 -2.04
N VAL A 82 -5.29 15.14 -1.26
CA VAL A 82 -4.11 16.01 -1.39
C VAL A 82 -2.84 15.22 -1.09
N PHE A 83 -2.86 14.37 -0.07
CA PHE A 83 -1.73 13.55 0.32
C PHE A 83 -1.32 12.58 -0.80
N VAL A 84 -2.26 11.77 -1.30
CA VAL A 84 -1.99 10.83 -2.41
C VAL A 84 -1.52 11.56 -3.68
N THR A 85 -2.16 12.68 -4.02
CA THR A 85 -1.77 13.48 -5.18
C THR A 85 -0.34 14.01 -5.03
N SER A 86 0.04 14.43 -3.83
CA SER A 86 1.38 14.95 -3.54
C SER A 86 2.44 13.85 -3.64
N LEU A 87 2.18 12.66 -3.08
CA LEU A 87 3.07 11.51 -3.22
C LEU A 87 3.24 11.09 -4.68
N TRP A 88 2.16 11.11 -5.46
CA TRP A 88 2.24 10.84 -6.89
C TRP A 88 3.14 11.85 -7.61
N ILE A 89 2.98 13.16 -7.35
CA ILE A 89 3.85 14.20 -7.92
C ILE A 89 5.31 13.97 -7.54
N TRP A 90 5.59 13.59 -6.29
CA TRP A 90 6.94 13.30 -5.82
C TRP A 90 7.55 12.09 -6.51
N ALA A 91 6.78 11.01 -6.71
CA ALA A 91 7.27 9.82 -7.41
C ALA A 91 7.80 10.13 -8.81
N GLN A 92 7.21 11.13 -9.49
CA GLN A 92 7.66 11.57 -10.82
C GLN A 92 9.05 12.24 -10.83
N ALA A 93 9.60 12.63 -9.66
CA ALA A 93 10.93 13.21 -9.57
C ALA A 93 12.06 12.15 -9.64
N GLY A 94 11.73 10.86 -9.58
CA GLY A 94 12.66 9.75 -9.82
C GLY A 94 12.84 8.80 -8.62
N PRO A 95 13.71 7.78 -8.77
CA PRO A 95 13.86 6.68 -7.81
C PRO A 95 14.32 7.15 -6.42
N ASP A 96 15.08 8.23 -6.34
CA ASP A 96 15.60 8.79 -5.08
C ASP A 96 14.49 9.32 -4.14
N THR A 97 13.24 9.42 -4.62
CA THR A 97 12.09 9.84 -3.80
C THR A 97 11.48 8.73 -2.96
N ALA A 98 11.84 7.46 -3.19
CA ALA A 98 11.24 6.31 -2.52
C ALA A 98 11.30 6.41 -0.98
N GLU A 99 12.43 6.84 -0.44
CA GLU A 99 12.62 6.95 1.02
C GLU A 99 11.71 8.03 1.63
N GLY A 100 11.59 9.18 0.95
CA GLY A 100 10.71 10.26 1.38
C GLY A 100 9.23 9.87 1.33
N ILE A 101 8.82 9.16 0.28
CA ILE A 101 7.45 8.63 0.15
C ILE A 101 7.18 7.59 1.23
N ALA A 102 8.10 6.66 1.47
CA ALA A 102 7.98 5.65 2.52
C ALA A 102 7.81 6.28 3.90
N ARG A 103 8.65 7.28 4.24
CA ARG A 103 8.50 8.02 5.51
C ARG A 103 7.14 8.68 5.64
N ALA A 104 6.66 9.35 4.59
CA ALA A 104 5.34 9.97 4.62
C ALA A 104 4.21 8.94 4.85
N VAL A 105 4.30 7.75 4.24
CA VAL A 105 3.34 6.66 4.45
C VAL A 105 3.40 6.12 5.88
N ILE A 106 4.61 5.93 6.43
CA ILE A 106 4.81 5.48 7.82
C ILE A 106 4.23 6.52 8.80
N ASP A 107 4.50 7.80 8.57
CA ASP A 107 3.98 8.90 9.39
C ASP A 107 2.45 9.00 9.33
N PHE A 108 1.86 8.74 8.15
CA PHE A 108 0.41 8.64 8.03
C PHE A 108 -0.14 7.46 8.84
N ALA A 109 0.47 6.27 8.73
CA ALA A 109 0.05 5.11 9.49
C ALA A 109 0.14 5.35 11.01
N ALA A 110 1.25 5.95 11.47
CA ALA A 110 1.45 6.28 12.89
C ALA A 110 0.51 7.38 13.42
N GLN A 111 -0.05 8.23 12.57
CA GLN A 111 -0.96 9.30 13.01
C GLN A 111 -2.44 8.90 12.91
N PHE A 112 -2.80 8.08 11.92
CA PHE A 112 -4.19 7.80 11.59
C PHE A 112 -4.62 6.36 11.83
N LEU A 113 -3.69 5.41 11.91
CA LEU A 113 -4.01 3.97 11.94
C LEU A 113 -3.59 3.27 13.22
N THR A 114 -2.62 3.81 13.95
CA THR A 114 -2.28 3.30 15.28
C THR A 114 -3.19 3.94 16.31
N GLU A 115 -3.96 3.13 17.03
CA GLU A 115 -4.60 3.59 18.27
C GLU A 115 -3.55 3.78 19.37
N ASP A 116 -3.86 4.52 20.44
CA ASP A 116 -2.95 4.70 21.58
C ASP A 116 -2.39 3.33 22.01
N HIS A 117 -1.09 3.13 21.81
CA HIS A 117 -0.27 1.93 22.10
C HIS A 117 -0.07 0.89 20.98
N GLU A 118 -0.62 1.05 19.78
CA GLU A 118 -0.29 0.17 18.65
C GLU A 118 1.07 0.56 18.04
N ASP A 119 1.95 -0.43 17.86
CA ASP A 119 3.23 -0.21 17.17
C ASP A 119 2.99 -0.09 15.67
N VAL A 120 3.52 0.97 15.05
CA VAL A 120 3.47 1.17 13.60
C VAL A 120 4.02 -0.04 12.83
N ALA A 121 4.99 -0.77 13.40
CA ALA A 121 5.51 -1.99 12.79
C ALA A 121 4.44 -3.10 12.69
N ASP A 122 3.58 -3.23 13.71
CA ASP A 122 2.48 -4.19 13.71
C ASP A 122 1.37 -3.76 12.74
N THR A 123 1.02 -2.48 12.72
CA THR A 123 0.08 -1.93 11.74
C THR A 123 0.56 -2.17 10.32
N LEU A 124 1.84 -1.94 10.00
CA LEU A 124 2.41 -2.22 8.68
C LEU A 124 2.36 -3.71 8.33
N ARG A 125 2.59 -4.63 9.29
CA ARG A 125 2.44 -6.08 9.07
C ARG A 125 0.99 -6.46 8.76
N GLN A 126 0.02 -5.85 9.46
CA GLN A 126 -1.39 -6.09 9.19
C GLN A 126 -1.80 -5.57 7.82
N LEU A 127 -1.36 -4.36 7.44
CA LEU A 127 -1.59 -3.79 6.11
C LEU A 127 -0.95 -4.65 5.01
N GLU A 128 0.25 -5.19 5.24
CA GLU A 128 0.89 -6.15 4.34
C GLU A 128 0.03 -7.41 4.16
N ALA A 129 -0.44 -8.01 5.26
CA ALA A 129 -1.29 -9.21 5.21
C ALA A 129 -2.60 -8.97 4.43
N VAL A 130 -3.24 -7.82 4.65
CA VAL A 130 -4.45 -7.42 3.92
C VAL A 130 -4.13 -7.18 2.43
N GLY A 131 -3.09 -6.40 2.13
CA GLY A 131 -2.70 -6.06 0.76
C GLY A 131 -2.30 -7.28 -0.06
N VAL A 132 -1.51 -8.20 0.52
CA VAL A 132 -1.12 -9.47 -0.11
C VAL A 132 -2.33 -10.39 -0.28
N GLY A 133 -3.22 -10.47 0.72
CA GLY A 133 -4.46 -11.25 0.61
C GLY A 133 -5.35 -10.77 -0.53
N GLN A 134 -5.52 -9.45 -0.67
CA GLN A 134 -6.25 -8.84 -1.78
C GLN A 134 -5.59 -9.11 -3.13
N ALA A 135 -4.26 -9.01 -3.21
CA ALA A 135 -3.49 -9.32 -4.41
C ALA A 135 -3.66 -10.78 -4.83
N LEU A 136 -3.59 -11.73 -3.89
CA LEU A 136 -3.79 -13.15 -4.15
C LEU A 136 -5.21 -13.46 -4.63
N ALA A 137 -6.22 -12.81 -4.06
CA ALA A 137 -7.61 -12.97 -4.50
C ALA A 137 -7.84 -12.46 -5.92
N ALA A 138 -7.15 -11.39 -6.32
CA ALA A 138 -7.25 -10.81 -7.66
C ALA A 138 -6.41 -11.57 -8.71
N HIS A 139 -5.38 -12.30 -8.28
CA HIS A 139 -4.49 -13.08 -9.13
C HIS A 139 -4.49 -14.57 -8.72
N PRO A 140 -5.62 -15.29 -8.84
CA PRO A 140 -5.69 -16.70 -8.49
C PRO A 140 -4.73 -17.50 -9.37
N ALA A 141 -4.07 -18.50 -8.78
CA ALA A 141 -3.18 -19.39 -9.53
C ALA A 141 -3.92 -20.04 -10.70
N PRO A 142 -3.28 -20.25 -11.87
CA PRO A 142 -3.93 -20.88 -13.00
C PRO A 142 -4.47 -22.27 -12.61
N THR A 143 -5.78 -22.47 -12.73
CA THR A 143 -6.42 -23.77 -12.49
C THR A 143 -6.02 -24.73 -13.61
N GLY A 144 -4.90 -25.43 -13.44
CA GLY A 144 -4.32 -26.20 -14.54
C GLY A 144 -3.19 -27.16 -14.17
N ALA A 145 -3.19 -27.74 -12.97
CA ALA A 145 -2.43 -28.98 -12.75
C ALA A 145 -3.34 -30.16 -13.11
N HIS A 146 -3.28 -30.61 -14.36
CA HIS A 146 -3.89 -31.88 -14.74
C HIS A 146 -3.34 -32.99 -13.83
N PRO A 147 -4.19 -33.85 -13.24
CA PRO A 147 -3.70 -35.02 -12.54
C PRO A 147 -3.05 -35.93 -13.58
N VAL A 148 -1.72 -36.00 -13.57
CA VAL A 148 -0.97 -37.04 -14.26
C VAL A 148 -1.44 -38.36 -13.68
N ARG A 149 -2.33 -39.07 -14.41
CA ARG A 149 -2.62 -40.47 -14.11
C ARG A 149 -1.33 -41.24 -14.34
N LEU A 150 -0.66 -41.60 -13.25
CA LEU A 150 0.31 -42.69 -13.26
C LEU A 150 -0.46 -43.97 -13.55
N THR A 151 -0.42 -44.41 -14.81
CA THR A 151 -0.68 -45.81 -15.17
C THR A 151 0.38 -46.66 -14.49
N ALA A 152 -0.03 -47.39 -13.44
CA ALA A 152 0.73 -48.51 -12.92
C ALA A 152 0.74 -49.64 -13.96
N VAL A 153 1.92 -50.19 -14.19
CA VAL A 153 2.21 -51.37 -15.04
C VAL A 153 1.76 -52.64 -14.35
#